data_AF-A0A0R1UY88-F1
#
_entry.id   AF-A0A0R1UY88-F1
#
_cell.length_a   1.000
_cell.length_b   1.000
_cell.length_c   1.000
_cell.angle_alpha   90.00
_cell.angle_beta   90.00
_cell.angle_gamma   90.00
#
_symmetry.space_group_name_H-M   'P 1'
#
loop_
_entity.id
_entity.type
_entity.pdbx_description
1 polymer ?
#
loop_
_entity_poly.entity_id
_entity_poly.type
_entity_poly.pdbx_seq_one_letter_code
_entity_poly.pdbx_strand_id
1 'polypeptide(L)'
;MLKLWSNRLLTTLLVGISVTMSGSGMIRADVMDNTTAAPAMTQSTPTDTNGALAALAAQQGKTLYNGQCYGLSAWYAQQLGGPQMMGSGHEFAKDIGSDYDWASHGFTVINNPTVDQIHPGDIICWDAGGAISPGIYGHTGVVESIDKDGNMTTLEQNAEQGQVVAQYHRAFNVTPIKSVIHKN
;
A
#
# COMPACT_ATOMS: atom_id res chain seq x y z
N MET A 1 48.28 13.84 17.15
CA MET A 1 48.26 13.77 15.68
C MET A 1 46.83 14.02 15.22
N LEU A 2 46.56 15.20 14.68
CA LEU A 2 45.26 15.64 14.16
C LEU A 2 45.21 15.34 12.65
N LYS A 3 44.14 14.73 12.15
CA LYS A 3 43.74 14.80 10.75
C LYS A 3 42.23 15.02 10.66
N LEU A 4 41.85 16.29 10.54
CA LEU A 4 40.55 16.77 10.07
C LEU A 4 40.49 16.54 8.56
N TRP A 5 39.43 15.91 8.06
CA TRP A 5 39.06 15.94 6.64
C TRP A 5 37.72 16.66 6.48
N SER A 6 37.67 17.47 5.43
CA SER A 6 36.76 18.57 5.18
C SER A 6 35.68 18.20 4.16
N ASN A 7 34.49 18.78 4.37
CA ASN A 7 33.39 19.15 3.47
C ASN A 7 33.39 18.65 2.00
N ARG A 8 32.18 18.24 1.56
CA ARG A 8 31.48 18.88 0.43
C ARG A 8 29.99 18.53 0.39
N LEU A 9 29.16 19.55 0.54
CA LEU A 9 27.74 19.57 0.18
C LEU A 9 27.59 19.41 -1.35
N LEU A 10 26.65 18.58 -1.81
CA LEU A 10 26.16 18.61 -3.19
C LEU A 10 24.75 19.21 -3.20
N THR A 11 24.66 20.40 -3.78
CA THR A 11 23.44 21.10 -4.16
C THR A 11 23.01 20.55 -5.53
N THR A 12 21.81 19.97 -5.63
CA THR A 12 21.23 19.59 -6.92
C THR A 12 20.54 20.81 -7.55
N LEU A 13 21.00 21.14 -8.75
CA LEU A 13 20.58 22.27 -9.58
C LEU A 13 19.27 21.93 -10.32
N LEU A 14 18.25 22.79 -10.22
CA LEU A 14 17.07 22.75 -11.09
C LEU A 14 17.47 23.12 -12.53
N VAL A 15 17.15 22.26 -13.50
CA VAL A 15 17.23 22.59 -14.93
C VAL A 15 15.87 23.17 -15.35
N GLY A 16 15.81 24.49 -15.52
CA GLY A 16 14.72 25.16 -16.19
C GLY A 16 14.88 25.06 -17.71
N ILE A 17 13.92 24.47 -18.40
CA ILE A 17 13.84 24.50 -19.85
C ILE A 17 13.16 25.81 -20.26
N SER A 18 13.92 26.69 -20.93
CA SER A 18 13.37 27.85 -21.63
C SER A 18 13.02 27.42 -23.07
N VAL A 19 11.75 27.56 -23.46
CA VAL A 19 11.33 27.44 -24.85
C VAL A 19 11.21 28.85 -25.43
N THR A 20 12.12 29.22 -26.33
CA THR A 20 11.97 30.37 -27.23
C THR A 20 11.12 29.96 -28.42
N MET A 21 9.97 30.61 -28.62
CA MET A 21 9.20 30.53 -29.86
C MET A 21 9.47 31.77 -30.72
N SER A 22 10.05 31.55 -31.91
CA SER A 22 10.13 32.51 -33.00
C SER A 22 9.19 32.02 -34.10
N GLY A 23 8.28 32.88 -34.56
CA GLY A 23 7.35 32.53 -35.64
C GLY A 23 6.24 33.56 -35.79
N SER A 24 6.48 34.57 -36.64
CA SER A 24 5.46 35.49 -37.12
C SER A 24 4.53 34.79 -38.12
N GLY A 25 3.22 34.87 -37.89
CA GLY A 25 2.19 34.39 -38.81
C GLY A 25 0.80 34.75 -38.31
N MET A 26 0.24 35.85 -38.81
CA MET A 26 -1.14 36.28 -38.56
C MET A 26 -2.14 35.34 -39.22
N ILE A 27 -3.14 34.83 -38.48
CA ILE A 27 -4.55 34.92 -38.88
C ILE A 27 -5.56 34.51 -37.78
N ARG A 28 -6.48 35.45 -37.56
CA ARG A 28 -7.88 35.36 -37.09
C ARG A 28 -8.17 35.18 -35.59
N ALA A 29 -8.69 36.26 -35.04
CA ALA A 29 -9.39 36.35 -33.76
C ALA A 29 -10.77 35.73 -33.89
N ASP A 30 -11.09 34.78 -33.01
CA ASP A 30 -12.45 34.54 -32.55
C ASP A 30 -12.38 34.17 -31.06
N VAL A 31 -12.98 35.06 -30.26
CA VAL A 31 -13.55 34.87 -28.91
C VAL A 31 -12.62 34.37 -27.80
N MET A 32 -12.32 35.29 -26.86
CA MET A 32 -11.88 34.96 -25.51
C MET A 32 -13.04 34.31 -24.74
N ASP A 33 -12.86 33.07 -24.31
CA ASP A 33 -13.44 32.60 -23.04
C ASP A 33 -12.29 32.38 -22.06
N ASN A 34 -12.30 33.20 -21.01
CA ASN A 34 -11.39 33.12 -19.88
C ASN A 34 -12.23 32.56 -18.74
N THR A 35 -12.09 31.26 -18.43
CA THR A 35 -12.14 30.65 -17.09
C THR A 35 -12.16 29.12 -17.22
N THR A 36 -11.18 28.47 -16.59
CA THR A 36 -11.25 27.18 -15.84
C THR A 36 -10.19 26.14 -16.16
N ALA A 37 -9.71 25.56 -15.06
CA ALA A 37 -9.08 24.26 -14.88
C ALA A 37 -7.58 24.14 -15.19
N ALA A 38 -6.80 24.07 -14.11
CA ALA A 38 -5.54 23.34 -14.08
C ALA A 38 -5.73 21.94 -14.69
N PRO A 39 -4.72 21.40 -15.40
CA PRO A 39 -4.85 20.07 -16.00
C PRO A 39 -5.16 19.05 -14.91
N ALA A 40 -6.28 18.35 -15.07
CA ALA A 40 -6.67 17.25 -14.23
C ALA A 40 -5.53 16.22 -14.19
N MET A 41 -4.98 15.97 -13.00
CA MET A 41 -4.19 14.76 -12.77
C MET A 41 -5.12 13.57 -12.94
N THR A 42 -5.04 12.91 -14.09
CA THR A 42 -5.46 11.52 -14.21
C THR A 42 -4.58 10.68 -13.29
N GLN A 43 -5.06 10.41 -12.08
CA GLN A 43 -4.49 9.38 -11.21
C GLN A 43 -4.76 8.03 -11.87
N SER A 44 -3.79 7.55 -12.64
CA SER A 44 -3.65 6.13 -12.94
C SER A 44 -3.36 5.41 -11.62
N THR A 45 -4.32 4.60 -11.18
CA THR A 45 -4.15 3.62 -10.10
C THR A 45 -2.83 2.86 -10.28
N PRO A 46 -1.91 2.84 -9.30
CA PRO A 46 -0.69 2.05 -9.39
C PRO A 46 -1.06 0.58 -9.58
N THR A 47 -0.89 0.06 -10.80
CA THR A 47 -1.17 -1.36 -11.10
C THR A 47 0.01 -2.25 -10.71
N ASP A 48 1.09 -1.66 -10.18
CA ASP A 48 2.23 -2.35 -9.62
C ASP A 48 2.23 -2.34 -8.08
N THR A 49 2.65 -3.46 -7.50
CA THR A 49 2.66 -3.72 -6.05
C THR A 49 3.47 -2.70 -5.28
N ASN A 50 4.60 -2.24 -5.83
CA ASN A 50 5.49 -1.29 -5.17
C ASN A 50 4.83 0.08 -4.99
N GLY A 51 4.14 0.58 -6.02
CA GLY A 51 3.42 1.84 -5.98
C GLY A 51 2.24 1.79 -5.02
N ALA A 52 1.48 0.70 -5.00
CA ALA A 52 0.40 0.50 -4.03
C ALA A 52 0.92 0.44 -2.59
N LEU A 53 2.04 -0.27 -2.35
CA LEU A 53 2.64 -0.40 -1.03
C LEU A 53 3.18 0.94 -0.53
N ALA A 54 3.85 1.71 -1.39
CA ALA A 54 4.28 3.07 -1.08
C ALA A 54 3.09 4.00 -0.78
N ALA A 55 1.99 3.88 -1.54
CA ALA A 55 0.78 4.64 -1.32
C ALA A 55 0.10 4.29 0.02
N LEU A 56 0.15 3.02 0.44
CA LEU A 56 -0.31 2.56 1.74
C LEU A 56 0.56 3.08 2.88
N ALA A 57 1.89 3.00 2.74
CA ALA A 57 2.83 3.54 3.73
C ALA A 57 2.61 5.05 3.96
N ALA A 58 2.26 5.80 2.91
CA ALA A 58 1.89 7.22 3.00
C ALA A 58 0.57 7.49 3.75
N GLN A 59 -0.18 6.46 4.15
CA GLN A 59 -1.38 6.58 4.98
C GLN A 59 -1.12 6.39 6.47
N GLN A 60 0.12 6.14 6.91
CA GLN A 60 0.44 5.99 8.34
C GLN A 60 -0.11 7.18 9.17
N GLY A 61 -0.71 6.84 10.32
CA GLY A 61 -1.38 7.78 11.21
C GLY A 61 -2.80 8.19 10.80
N LYS A 62 -3.30 7.73 9.64
CA LYS A 62 -4.68 7.99 9.19
C LYS A 62 -5.56 6.76 9.37
N THR A 63 -6.85 7.00 9.52
CA THR A 63 -7.89 5.96 9.50
C THR A 63 -8.33 5.71 8.06
N LEU A 64 -8.23 4.47 7.59
CA LEU A 64 -8.80 4.02 6.32
C LEU A 64 -10.18 3.38 6.53
N TYR A 65 -11.14 3.77 5.70
CA TYR A 65 -12.57 3.44 5.82
C TYR A 65 -13.10 3.56 7.25
N ASN A 66 -13.60 2.46 7.83
CA ASN A 66 -14.19 2.40 9.17
C ASN A 66 -13.17 2.08 10.28
N GLY A 67 -11.87 2.19 9.98
CA GLY A 67 -10.80 2.01 10.96
C GLY A 67 -10.53 0.57 11.35
N GLN A 68 -11.11 -0.43 10.66
CA GLN A 68 -10.85 -1.85 10.92
C GLN A 68 -9.65 -2.39 10.12
N CYS A 69 -9.07 -3.51 10.56
CA CYS A 69 -7.96 -4.17 9.87
C CYS A 69 -8.31 -4.55 8.42
N TYR A 70 -9.47 -5.18 8.21
CA TYR A 70 -9.95 -5.52 6.87
C TYR A 70 -10.20 -4.28 5.99
N GLY A 71 -10.46 -3.12 6.59
CA GLY A 71 -10.60 -1.86 5.85
C GLY A 71 -9.28 -1.44 5.21
N LEU A 72 -8.16 -1.57 5.92
CA LEU A 72 -6.84 -1.33 5.35
C LEU A 72 -6.55 -2.30 4.19
N SER A 73 -6.78 -3.60 4.40
CA SER A 73 -6.57 -4.62 3.35
C SER A 73 -7.47 -4.39 2.14
N ALA A 74 -8.72 -3.98 2.35
CA ALA A 74 -9.64 -3.60 1.28
C ALA A 74 -9.14 -2.41 0.47
N TRP A 75 -8.60 -1.39 1.15
CA TRP A 75 -8.10 -0.18 0.48
C TRP A 75 -6.92 -0.52 -0.41
N TYR A 76 -6.01 -1.35 0.11
CA TYR A 76 -4.83 -1.81 -0.61
C TYR A 76 -5.20 -2.73 -1.78
N ALA A 77 -6.09 -3.70 -1.57
CA ALA A 77 -6.60 -4.55 -2.65
C ALA A 77 -7.23 -3.73 -3.78
N GLN A 78 -7.99 -2.67 -3.45
CA GLN A 78 -8.58 -1.76 -4.44
C GLN A 78 -7.50 -1.05 -5.28
N GLN A 79 -6.36 -0.64 -4.70
CA GLN A 79 -5.25 -0.05 -5.46
C GLN A 79 -4.70 -1.03 -6.51
N LEU A 80 -4.75 -2.33 -6.24
CA LEU A 80 -4.21 -3.38 -7.09
C LEU A 80 -5.24 -4.01 -8.05
N GLY A 81 -6.44 -3.41 -8.14
CA GLY A 81 -7.55 -3.91 -8.96
C GLY A 81 -8.19 -5.20 -8.42
N GLY A 82 -8.08 -5.43 -7.10
CA GLY A 82 -8.69 -6.55 -6.39
C GLY A 82 -10.21 -6.47 -6.25
N PRO A 83 -10.82 -7.46 -5.57
CA PRO A 83 -12.25 -7.52 -5.35
C PRO A 83 -12.74 -6.38 -4.46
N GLN A 84 -14.03 -6.03 -4.59
CA GLN A 84 -14.68 -5.09 -3.69
C GLN A 84 -14.98 -5.76 -2.34
N MET A 85 -14.18 -5.44 -1.33
CA MET A 85 -14.30 -6.05 0.01
C MET A 85 -15.25 -5.28 0.93
N MET A 86 -15.19 -3.94 0.91
CA MET A 86 -16.04 -3.12 1.79
C MET A 86 -17.52 -3.25 1.40
N GLY A 87 -18.37 -3.54 2.40
CA GLY A 87 -19.81 -3.74 2.19
C GLY A 87 -20.21 -5.12 1.66
N SER A 88 -19.26 -6.07 1.57
CA SER A 88 -19.52 -7.44 1.10
C SER A 88 -20.22 -8.35 2.13
N GLY A 89 -20.22 -7.97 3.41
CA GLY A 89 -20.76 -8.80 4.50
C GLY A 89 -19.76 -9.79 5.10
N HIS A 90 -18.57 -9.93 4.52
CA HIS A 90 -17.47 -10.69 5.11
C HIS A 90 -16.75 -9.83 6.16
N GLU A 91 -16.75 -10.28 7.42
CA GLU A 91 -16.20 -9.53 8.56
C GLU A 91 -15.00 -10.22 9.24
N PHE A 92 -14.70 -11.47 8.87
CA PHE A 92 -13.64 -12.27 9.48
C PHE A 92 -12.32 -12.02 8.74
N ALA A 93 -11.42 -11.24 9.34
CA ALA A 93 -10.12 -10.91 8.78
C ALA A 93 -9.27 -12.14 8.41
N LYS A 94 -9.40 -13.23 9.17
CA LYS A 94 -8.70 -14.50 8.88
C LYS A 94 -9.20 -15.19 7.60
N ASP A 95 -10.44 -14.95 7.19
CA ASP A 95 -11.13 -15.67 6.12
C ASP A 95 -11.07 -14.93 4.77
N ILE A 96 -10.50 -13.71 4.74
CA ILE A 96 -10.33 -12.88 3.54
C ILE A 96 -9.71 -13.66 2.36
N GLY A 97 -8.73 -14.53 2.62
CA GLY A 97 -8.12 -15.35 1.56
C GLY A 97 -9.10 -16.29 0.85
N SER A 98 -10.17 -16.74 1.52
CA SER A 98 -11.20 -17.62 0.96
C SER A 98 -12.53 -16.92 0.63
N ASP A 99 -12.75 -15.72 1.18
CA ASP A 99 -14.01 -14.99 1.03
C ASP A 99 -14.24 -14.42 -0.39
N TYR A 100 -13.17 -14.27 -1.18
CA TYR A 100 -13.23 -13.63 -2.49
C TYR A 100 -12.54 -14.46 -3.58
N ASP A 101 -13.02 -14.31 -4.82
CA ASP A 101 -12.37 -14.89 -6.01
C ASP A 101 -11.15 -14.05 -6.43
N TRP A 102 -10.08 -14.15 -5.64
CA TRP A 102 -8.81 -13.47 -5.86
C TRP A 102 -8.18 -13.77 -7.23
N ALA A 103 -8.35 -15.01 -7.72
CA ALA A 103 -7.79 -15.46 -8.99
C ALA A 103 -8.34 -14.67 -10.18
N SER A 104 -9.64 -14.34 -10.17
CA SER A 104 -10.26 -13.50 -11.21
C SER A 104 -9.68 -12.08 -11.30
N HIS A 105 -9.03 -11.61 -10.23
CA HIS A 105 -8.36 -10.31 -10.14
C HIS A 105 -6.83 -10.40 -10.33
N GLY A 106 -6.30 -11.56 -10.73
CA GLY A 106 -4.87 -11.78 -10.94
C GLY A 106 -4.07 -11.87 -9.64
N PHE A 107 -4.66 -12.43 -8.58
CA PHE A 107 -3.98 -12.74 -7.34
C PHE A 107 -3.89 -14.25 -7.12
N THR A 108 -2.94 -14.68 -6.31
CA THR A 108 -2.79 -16.05 -5.84
C THR A 108 -2.93 -16.10 -4.32
N VAL A 109 -3.69 -17.06 -3.80
CA VAL A 109 -3.85 -17.28 -2.36
C VAL A 109 -3.02 -18.49 -1.94
N ILE A 110 -2.18 -18.33 -0.92
CA ILE A 110 -1.41 -19.41 -0.31
C ILE A 110 -1.90 -19.59 1.12
N ASN A 111 -2.47 -20.76 1.40
CA ASN A 111 -2.93 -21.12 2.75
C ASN A 111 -1.79 -21.72 3.57
N ASN A 112 -1.69 -21.35 4.84
CA ASN A 112 -0.64 -21.77 5.77
C ASN A 112 0.78 -21.64 5.16
N PRO A 113 1.18 -20.43 4.73
CA PRO A 113 2.43 -20.22 4.02
C PRO A 113 3.65 -20.51 4.90
N THR A 114 4.74 -20.95 4.27
CA THR A 114 6.09 -20.86 4.85
C THR A 114 6.65 -19.45 4.68
N VAL A 115 7.70 -19.09 5.44
CA VAL A 115 8.36 -17.78 5.34
C VAL A 115 8.75 -17.44 3.89
N ASP A 116 9.32 -18.39 3.16
CA ASP A 116 9.79 -18.21 1.77
C ASP A 116 8.65 -17.99 0.75
N GLN A 117 7.40 -18.20 1.16
CA GLN A 117 6.22 -17.98 0.32
C GLN A 117 5.58 -16.61 0.57
N ILE A 118 6.07 -15.86 1.56
CA ILE A 118 5.58 -14.52 1.89
C ILE A 118 6.49 -13.51 1.21
N HIS A 119 5.89 -12.49 0.59
CA HIS A 119 6.60 -11.45 -0.13
C HIS A 119 6.16 -10.06 0.32
N PRO A 120 7.02 -9.04 0.19
CA PRO A 120 6.59 -7.65 0.27
C PRO A 120 5.42 -7.37 -0.68
N GLY A 121 4.38 -6.75 -0.15
CA GLY A 121 3.14 -6.44 -0.84
C GLY A 121 2.03 -7.49 -0.66
N ASP A 122 2.30 -8.62 -0.03
CA ASP A 122 1.25 -9.61 0.27
C ASP A 122 0.28 -9.06 1.31
N ILE A 123 -1.02 -9.29 1.09
CA ILE A 123 -2.02 -9.17 2.15
C ILE A 123 -1.88 -10.42 3.01
N ILE A 124 -1.63 -10.24 4.30
CA ILE A 124 -1.43 -11.32 5.27
C ILE A 124 -2.66 -11.45 6.17
N CYS A 125 -3.10 -12.68 6.40
CA CYS A 125 -4.26 -13.01 7.23
C CYS A 125 -3.83 -13.95 8.37
N TRP A 126 -3.95 -13.48 9.60
CA TRP A 126 -3.65 -14.24 10.81
C TRP A 126 -4.90 -14.90 11.38
N ASP A 127 -4.72 -16.10 11.92
CA ASP A 127 -5.76 -16.84 12.62
C ASP A 127 -6.30 -16.08 13.84
N ALA A 128 -7.48 -16.50 14.30
CA ALA A 128 -8.08 -16.01 15.53
C ALA A 128 -7.47 -16.66 16.78
N GLY A 129 -7.55 -15.99 17.93
CA GLY A 129 -7.07 -16.49 19.22
C GLY A 129 -5.55 -16.40 19.43
N GLY A 130 -4.84 -15.69 18.56
CA GLY A 130 -3.40 -15.46 18.67
C GLY A 130 -3.02 -14.21 19.46
N ALA A 131 -1.72 -13.99 19.64
CA ALA A 131 -1.20 -12.84 20.37
C ALA A 131 -1.55 -11.49 19.71
N ILE A 132 -1.54 -11.41 18.37
CA ILE A 132 -1.90 -10.19 17.62
C ILE A 132 -3.38 -10.16 17.19
N SER A 133 -4.12 -11.23 17.51
CA SER A 133 -5.50 -11.45 17.07
C SER A 133 -6.33 -12.20 18.14
N PRO A 134 -6.36 -11.75 19.41
CA PRO A 134 -6.92 -12.53 20.52
C PRO A 134 -8.43 -12.80 20.41
N GLY A 135 -9.15 -12.05 19.57
CA GLY A 135 -10.59 -12.25 19.31
C GLY A 135 -10.90 -13.37 18.31
N ILE A 136 -12.17 -13.47 17.93
CA ILE A 136 -12.69 -14.53 17.03
C ILE A 136 -12.49 -14.26 15.53
N TYR A 137 -12.25 -13.00 15.17
CA TYR A 137 -12.24 -12.52 13.78
C TYR A 137 -10.89 -12.74 13.08
N GLY A 138 -9.80 -12.91 13.84
CA GLY A 138 -8.43 -12.88 13.32
C GLY A 138 -7.91 -11.45 13.12
N HIS A 139 -6.83 -11.32 12.36
CA HIS A 139 -6.26 -10.02 11.99
C HIS A 139 -5.72 -10.05 10.56
N THR A 140 -5.55 -8.87 9.94
CA THR A 140 -4.97 -8.75 8.60
C THR A 140 -4.18 -7.45 8.45
N GLY A 141 -3.20 -7.48 7.56
CA GLY A 141 -2.40 -6.32 7.17
C GLY A 141 -1.69 -6.56 5.84
N VAL A 142 -0.71 -5.72 5.52
CA VAL A 142 0.12 -5.84 4.33
C VAL A 142 1.58 -5.95 4.72
N VAL A 143 2.32 -6.90 4.14
CA VAL A 143 3.75 -7.08 4.38
C VAL A 143 4.53 -5.99 3.66
N GLU A 144 5.34 -5.22 4.37
CA GLU A 144 6.18 -4.18 3.79
C GLU A 144 7.61 -4.67 3.50
N SER A 145 8.16 -5.49 4.40
CA SER A 145 9.48 -6.10 4.21
C SER A 145 9.61 -7.35 5.06
N ILE A 146 10.54 -8.24 4.69
CA ILE A 146 10.89 -9.43 5.45
C ILE A 146 12.40 -9.42 5.68
N ASP A 147 12.85 -9.66 6.91
CA ASP A 147 14.26 -9.80 7.24
C ASP A 147 14.77 -11.23 6.98
N LYS A 148 16.08 -11.41 7.14
CA LYS A 148 16.74 -12.72 6.93
C LYS A 148 16.30 -13.82 7.91
N ASP A 149 15.67 -13.46 9.02
CA ASP A 149 15.21 -14.40 10.05
C ASP A 149 13.69 -14.67 9.92
N GLY A 150 13.05 -14.10 8.90
CA GLY A 150 11.62 -14.24 8.64
C GLY A 150 10.74 -13.29 9.45
N ASN A 151 11.30 -12.32 10.17
CA ASN A 151 10.49 -11.29 10.81
C ASN A 151 10.01 -10.30 9.74
N MET A 152 8.77 -9.88 9.89
CA MET A 152 8.10 -9.01 8.93
C MET A 152 7.94 -7.62 9.52
N THR A 153 8.15 -6.62 8.67
CA THR A 153 7.57 -5.29 8.86
C THR A 153 6.23 -5.29 8.15
N THR A 154 5.16 -4.91 8.84
CA THR A 154 3.78 -4.94 8.34
C THR A 154 3.11 -3.59 8.52
N LEU A 155 2.21 -3.25 7.60
CA LEU A 155 1.28 -2.13 7.71
C LEU A 155 -0.09 -2.67 8.09
N GLU A 156 -0.57 -2.28 9.27
CA GLU A 156 -1.78 -2.81 9.89
C GLU A 156 -2.65 -1.67 10.43
N GLN A 157 -3.93 -1.94 10.66
CA GLN A 157 -4.87 -0.99 11.26
C GLN A 157 -5.77 -1.73 12.26
N ASN A 158 -6.20 -1.04 13.31
CA ASN A 158 -6.93 -1.63 14.43
C ASN A 158 -6.13 -2.73 15.16
N ALA A 159 -4.83 -2.49 15.28
CA ALA A 159 -3.93 -3.28 16.12
C ALA A 159 -3.55 -2.42 17.36
N GLU A 160 -2.35 -2.58 17.91
CA GLU A 160 -1.96 -1.98 19.19
C GLU A 160 -1.95 -0.44 19.18
N GLN A 161 -1.75 0.19 18.02
CA GLN A 161 -1.83 1.66 17.86
C GLN A 161 -3.25 2.16 17.54
N GLY A 162 -4.25 1.29 17.57
CA GLY A 162 -5.66 1.65 17.39
C GLY A 162 -6.08 1.74 15.92
N GLN A 163 -7.16 2.50 15.67
CA GLN A 163 -7.86 2.57 14.38
C GLN A 163 -7.16 3.48 13.35
N VAL A 164 -5.83 3.39 13.27
CA VAL A 164 -4.99 4.09 12.29
C VAL A 164 -4.05 3.10 11.62
N VAL A 165 -3.65 3.40 10.38
CA VAL A 165 -2.56 2.70 9.70
C VAL A 165 -1.29 2.93 10.50
N ALA A 166 -0.63 1.84 10.90
CA ALA A 166 0.61 1.86 11.63
C ALA A 166 1.53 0.72 11.19
N GLN A 167 2.83 0.94 11.37
CA GLN A 167 3.85 -0.07 11.09
C GLN A 167 4.10 -0.92 12.33
N TYR A 168 4.25 -2.23 12.15
CA TYR A 168 4.57 -3.19 13.19
C TYR A 168 5.70 -4.10 12.76
N HIS A 169 6.43 -4.62 13.76
CA HIS A 169 7.41 -5.67 13.56
C HIS A 169 6.85 -6.97 14.14
N ARG A 170 6.60 -7.96 13.27
CA ARG A 170 5.95 -9.22 13.60
C ARG A 170 6.92 -10.37 13.37
N ALA A 171 7.13 -11.20 14.39
CA ALA A 171 7.78 -12.49 14.18
C ALA A 171 6.86 -13.40 13.37
N PHE A 172 7.41 -14.22 12.46
CA PHE A 172 6.64 -15.15 11.63
C PHE A 172 5.67 -16.02 12.44
N ASN A 173 6.08 -16.44 13.64
CA ASN A 173 5.33 -17.34 14.50
C ASN A 173 4.58 -16.63 15.65
N VAL A 174 4.45 -15.30 15.64
CA VAL A 174 3.74 -14.56 16.71
C VAL A 174 2.27 -14.99 16.82
N THR A 175 1.67 -15.35 15.70
CA THR A 175 0.33 -15.90 15.55
C THR A 175 0.29 -16.69 14.25
N PRO A 176 -0.36 -17.86 14.19
CA PRO A 176 -0.46 -18.64 12.96
C PRO A 176 -1.01 -17.80 11.79
N ILE A 177 -0.34 -17.89 10.66
CA ILE A 177 -0.76 -17.23 9.42
C ILE A 177 -1.69 -18.20 8.69
N LYS A 178 -2.95 -17.81 8.53
CA LYS A 178 -3.96 -18.62 7.85
C LYS A 178 -3.77 -18.57 6.35
N SER A 179 -3.54 -17.38 5.80
CA SER A 179 -3.26 -17.21 4.37
C SER A 179 -2.45 -15.95 4.07
N VAL A 180 -1.82 -15.94 2.91
CA VAL A 180 -1.33 -14.73 2.25
C VAL A 180 -1.96 -14.64 0.85
N ILE A 181 -2.24 -13.41 0.43
CA ILE A 181 -2.78 -13.10 -0.88
C ILE A 181 -1.73 -12.27 -1.64
N HIS A 182 -1.21 -12.85 -2.71
CA HIS A 182 -0.14 -12.32 -3.53
C HIS A 182 -0.68 -11.77 -4.85
N LYS A 183 -0.20 -10.61 -5.29
CA LYS A 183 -0.48 -10.09 -6.63
C LYS A 183 0.51 -10.69 -7.63
N ASN A 184 0.01 -11.35 -8.68
CA ASN A 184 0.82 -11.99 -9.73
C ASN A 184 1.54 -11.02 -10.66
#